data_AF-A0A2D7JFD3-F1
#
_entry.id   AF-A0A2D7JFD3-F1
#
_cell.length_a   1.000
_cell.length_b   1.000
_cell.length_c   1.000
_cell.angle_alpha   90.00
_cell.angle_beta   90.00
_cell.angle_gamma   90.00
#
_symmetry.space_group_name_H-M   'P 1'
#
loop_
_entity.id
_entity.type
_entity.pdbx_description
1 polymer ?
#
loop_
_entity_poly.entity_id
_entity_poly.type
_entity_poly.pdbx_seq_one_letter_code
_entity_poly.pdbx_strand_id
1 'polypeptide(L)'
;MTTLNAPEATVMEAQDALPDFTTAEYKDAYSRINAIVIEGEQEAHDNYISLGTLIPDQAEELKRLARMEMKHMKGFTSCGRNLGVEADMVFAKTFFEPLHTNFQAALKEGKVVTCLLIQALLIEAFAISAYHIYIPVADPFARKITEGVVKDEYTHLNYGQEWLKANFEASKDELFDANKTNLPLIRSMLEDVASDAAVLHMEKEDLIEDFLIAYQEALGEIGFTSRDIARMAAAALAV
;
A
#
# COMPACT_ATOMS: atom_id res chain seq x y z
N MET A 1 10.07 23.86 -58.40
CA MET A 1 10.19 22.84 -57.34
C MET A 1 10.96 23.48 -56.20
N THR A 2 10.27 23.83 -55.13
CA THR A 2 10.88 24.40 -53.92
C THR A 2 10.27 23.61 -52.77
N THR A 3 11.03 22.67 -52.22
CA THR A 3 10.62 21.83 -51.09
C THR A 3 10.85 22.64 -49.81
N LEU A 4 9.75 22.93 -49.10
CA LEU A 4 9.78 23.47 -47.75
C LEU A 4 10.22 22.35 -46.81
N ASN A 5 11.38 22.50 -46.18
CA ASN A 5 11.77 21.64 -45.04
C ASN A 5 10.94 22.08 -43.82
N ALA A 6 10.14 21.16 -43.29
CA ALA A 6 9.54 21.31 -41.97
C ALA A 6 10.65 21.21 -40.91
N PRO A 7 10.58 21.99 -39.81
CA PRO A 7 11.52 21.82 -38.72
C PRO A 7 11.24 20.48 -38.05
N GLU A 8 12.28 19.65 -37.89
CA GLU A 8 12.24 18.49 -37.00
C GLU A 8 11.94 19.01 -35.59
N ALA A 9 10.73 18.72 -35.11
CA ALA A 9 10.40 18.89 -33.71
C ALA A 9 11.28 17.89 -32.94
N THR A 10 12.33 18.41 -32.29
CA THR A 10 13.04 17.69 -31.24
C THR A 10 12.04 17.42 -30.13
N VAL A 11 11.48 16.22 -30.11
CA VAL A 11 10.84 15.67 -28.92
C VAL A 11 11.97 15.34 -27.95
N MET A 12 12.37 16.33 -27.15
CA MET A 12 12.98 16.03 -25.86
C MET A 12 11.85 15.48 -25.00
N GLU A 13 11.62 14.17 -25.06
CA GLU A 13 11.05 13.50 -23.90
C GLU A 13 12.02 13.80 -22.75
N ALA A 14 11.55 14.53 -21.76
CA ALA A 14 12.23 14.58 -20.48
C ALA A 14 12.29 13.12 -20.01
N GLN A 15 13.43 12.46 -20.21
CA GLN A 15 13.80 11.36 -19.34
C GLN A 15 13.90 11.99 -17.98
N ASP A 16 12.85 11.89 -17.16
CA ASP A 16 12.92 12.31 -15.78
C ASP A 16 14.11 11.60 -15.16
N ALA A 17 15.12 12.39 -14.84
CA ALA A 17 16.34 11.86 -14.27
C ALA A 17 15.97 11.23 -12.92
N LEU A 18 16.49 10.04 -12.65
CA LEU A 18 16.37 9.41 -11.34
C LEU A 18 16.81 10.40 -10.25
N PRO A 19 16.19 10.37 -9.06
CA PRO A 19 16.58 11.23 -7.97
C PRO A 19 18.05 10.99 -7.58
N ASP A 20 18.73 12.03 -7.09
CA ASP A 20 20.07 11.88 -6.54
C ASP A 20 19.99 11.29 -5.12
N PHE A 21 20.12 9.97 -5.07
CA PHE A 21 20.08 9.13 -3.86
C PHE A 21 21.13 9.51 -2.79
N THR A 22 22.11 10.36 -3.13
CA THR A 22 23.20 10.75 -2.22
C THR A 22 22.91 12.03 -1.45
N THR A 23 21.92 12.82 -1.87
CA THR A 23 21.59 14.10 -1.24
C THR A 23 21.04 13.93 0.17
N ALA A 24 21.27 14.93 1.03
CA ALA A 24 20.72 14.93 2.38
C ALA A 24 19.19 14.99 2.38
N GLU A 25 18.61 15.72 1.43
CA GLU A 25 17.16 15.82 1.23
C GLU A 25 16.53 14.47 0.88
N TYR A 26 17.10 13.75 -0.09
CA TYR A 26 16.63 12.40 -0.43
C TYR A 26 16.71 11.46 0.76
N LYS A 27 17.84 11.46 1.47
CA LYS A 27 18.04 10.55 2.63
C LYS A 27 17.13 10.88 3.80
N ASP A 28 16.82 12.15 4.03
CA ASP A 28 15.87 12.59 5.05
C ASP A 28 14.46 12.09 4.71
N ALA A 29 13.96 12.34 3.50
CA ALA A 29 12.66 11.82 3.05
C ALA A 29 12.62 10.29 3.07
N TYR A 30 13.67 9.64 2.56
CA TYR A 30 13.79 8.19 2.54
C TYR A 30 13.76 7.57 3.94
N SER A 31 14.26 8.27 4.97
CA SER A 31 14.23 7.78 6.35
C SER A 31 12.79 7.51 6.84
N ARG A 32 11.84 8.38 6.46
CA ARG A 32 10.42 8.28 6.83
C ARG A 32 9.68 7.31 5.92
N ILE A 33 9.88 7.38 4.60
CA ILE A 33 9.26 6.44 3.65
C ILE A 33 9.68 5.00 3.93
N ASN A 34 10.98 4.76 4.09
CA ASN A 34 11.50 3.42 4.39
C ASN A 34 11.01 2.92 5.76
N ALA A 35 10.84 3.81 6.75
CA ALA A 35 10.27 3.44 8.03
C ALA A 35 8.79 3.05 7.93
N ILE A 36 7.98 3.80 7.16
CA ILE A 36 6.57 3.46 6.88
C ILE A 36 6.50 2.05 6.32
N VAL A 37 7.29 1.74 5.29
CA VAL A 37 7.26 0.40 4.69
C VAL A 37 7.68 -0.66 5.70
N ILE A 38 8.76 -0.45 6.48
CA ILE A 38 9.20 -1.42 7.50
C ILE A 38 8.12 -1.65 8.57
N GLU A 39 7.49 -0.59 9.07
CA GLU A 39 6.43 -0.72 10.08
C GLU A 39 5.18 -1.38 9.50
N GLY A 40 4.77 -1.02 8.29
CA GLY A 40 3.64 -1.63 7.61
C GLY A 40 3.80 -3.15 7.46
N GLU A 41 5.00 -3.60 7.10
CA GLU A 41 5.34 -5.04 7.00
C GLU A 41 5.34 -5.75 8.36
N GLN A 42 5.81 -5.07 9.42
CA GLN A 42 5.76 -5.59 10.78
C GLN A 42 4.30 -5.72 11.27
N GLU A 43 3.48 -4.70 11.04
CA GLU A 43 2.06 -4.72 11.36
C GLU A 43 1.31 -5.79 10.55
N ALA A 44 1.61 -5.93 9.24
CA ALA A 44 1.02 -6.95 8.39
C ALA A 44 1.31 -8.37 8.92
N HIS A 45 2.57 -8.64 9.31
CA HIS A 45 2.93 -9.88 10.00
C HIS A 45 2.05 -10.11 11.24
N ASP A 46 1.96 -9.12 12.13
CA ASP A 46 1.24 -9.25 13.41
C ASP A 46 -0.27 -9.39 13.21
N ASN A 47 -0.82 -8.68 12.22
CA ASN A 47 -2.23 -8.73 11.83
C ASN A 47 -2.60 -10.09 11.27
N TYR A 48 -1.79 -10.67 10.38
CA TYR A 48 -2.02 -12.01 9.85
C TYR A 48 -1.94 -13.10 10.94
N ILE A 49 -0.99 -12.99 11.87
CA ILE A 49 -0.93 -13.89 13.04
C ILE A 49 -2.21 -13.76 13.88
N SER A 50 -2.68 -12.53 14.09
CA SER A 50 -3.88 -12.24 14.89
C SER A 50 -5.15 -12.76 14.21
N LEU A 51 -5.29 -12.58 12.89
CA LEU A 51 -6.39 -13.13 12.09
C LEU A 51 -6.50 -14.66 12.21
N GLY A 52 -5.36 -15.35 12.37
CA GLY A 52 -5.34 -16.80 12.61
C GLY A 52 -6.06 -17.22 13.89
N THR A 53 -6.25 -16.31 14.84
CA THR A 53 -7.04 -16.56 16.06
C THR A 53 -8.54 -16.42 15.84
N LEU A 54 -8.96 -15.62 14.84
CA LEU A 54 -10.38 -15.42 14.47
C LEU A 54 -10.87 -16.48 13.48
N ILE A 55 -9.97 -17.01 12.64
CA ILE A 55 -10.27 -18.06 11.65
C ILE A 55 -9.30 -19.24 11.85
N PRO A 56 -9.48 -20.06 12.91
CA PRO A 56 -8.51 -21.10 13.26
C PRO A 56 -8.23 -22.11 12.15
N ASP A 57 -9.24 -22.41 11.32
CA ASP A 57 -9.11 -23.34 10.19
C ASP A 57 -8.17 -22.82 9.09
N GLN A 58 -7.92 -21.50 9.05
CA GLN A 58 -7.01 -20.84 8.11
C GLN A 58 -5.68 -20.42 8.77
N ALA A 59 -5.46 -20.74 10.05
CA ALA A 59 -4.34 -20.22 10.81
C ALA A 59 -2.96 -20.56 10.23
N GLU A 60 -2.80 -21.74 9.62
CA GLU A 60 -1.53 -22.12 8.99
C GLU A 60 -1.26 -21.35 7.70
N GLU A 61 -2.30 -21.04 6.93
CA GLU A 61 -2.19 -20.20 5.74
C GLU A 61 -1.87 -18.76 6.13
N LEU A 62 -2.57 -18.22 7.12
CA LEU A 62 -2.29 -16.88 7.66
C LEU A 62 -0.88 -16.75 8.24
N LYS A 63 -0.37 -17.78 8.92
CA LYS A 63 1.05 -17.84 9.35
C LYS A 63 2.02 -17.87 8.18
N ARG A 64 1.63 -18.40 7.02
CA ARG A 64 2.45 -18.39 5.81
C ARG A 64 2.56 -16.97 5.26
N LEU A 65 1.44 -16.25 5.15
CA LEU A 65 1.40 -14.84 4.73
C LEU A 65 2.23 -13.98 5.69
N ALA A 66 2.02 -14.11 7.01
CA ALA A 66 2.82 -13.38 8.00
C ALA A 66 4.34 -13.58 7.83
N ARG A 67 4.78 -14.80 7.50
CA ARG A 67 6.21 -15.09 7.24
C ARG A 67 6.74 -14.44 5.96
N MET A 68 5.88 -14.13 5.00
CA MET A 68 6.25 -13.39 3.78
C MET A 68 6.53 -11.93 4.14
N GLU A 69 5.67 -11.28 4.91
CA GLU A 69 5.88 -9.90 5.39
C GLU A 69 7.17 -9.74 6.18
N MET A 70 7.48 -10.71 7.04
CA MET A 70 8.76 -10.70 7.78
C MET A 70 9.99 -10.81 6.86
N LYS A 71 9.85 -11.35 5.64
CA LYS A 71 10.92 -11.31 4.63
C LYS A 71 10.93 -9.97 3.91
N HIS A 72 9.77 -9.42 3.56
CA HIS A 72 9.64 -8.10 2.92
C HIS A 72 10.25 -7.01 3.81
N MET A 73 9.87 -6.97 5.10
CA MET A 73 10.44 -6.08 6.13
C MET A 73 11.98 -6.13 6.14
N LYS A 74 12.58 -7.33 6.08
CA LYS A 74 14.05 -7.50 6.04
C LYS A 74 14.66 -7.01 4.72
N GLY A 75 13.93 -7.17 3.62
CA GLY A 75 14.25 -6.59 2.32
C GLY A 75 14.35 -5.07 2.41
N PHE A 76 13.28 -4.41 2.84
CA PHE A 76 13.22 -2.95 2.97
C PHE A 76 14.19 -2.40 4.01
N THR A 77 14.39 -3.09 5.13
CA THR A 77 15.48 -2.77 6.09
C THR A 77 16.85 -2.77 5.40
N SER A 78 17.07 -3.64 4.42
CA SER A 78 18.31 -3.68 3.65
C SER A 78 18.42 -2.54 2.65
N CYS A 79 17.30 -2.02 2.12
CA CYS A 79 17.27 -0.84 1.26
C CYS A 79 17.74 0.41 2.01
N GLY A 80 17.24 0.67 3.22
CA GLY A 80 17.74 1.75 4.09
C GLY A 80 19.24 1.63 4.37
N ARG A 81 19.72 0.43 4.71
CA ARG A 81 21.16 0.18 4.92
C ARG A 81 22.01 0.44 3.67
N ASN A 82 21.52 0.09 2.49
CA ASN A 82 22.21 0.31 1.21
C ASN A 82 22.48 1.81 0.98
N LEU A 83 21.52 2.68 1.34
CA LEU A 83 21.63 4.13 1.20
C LEU A 83 22.32 4.81 2.39
N GLY A 84 22.66 4.05 3.45
CA GLY A 84 23.19 4.59 4.69
C GLY A 84 22.18 5.45 5.44
N VAL A 85 20.90 5.07 5.38
CA VAL A 85 19.77 5.76 6.01
C VAL A 85 19.30 4.96 7.22
N GLU A 86 19.14 5.63 8.36
CA GLU A 86 18.45 5.09 9.53
C GLU A 86 16.96 5.40 9.40
N ALA A 87 16.11 4.38 9.55
CA ALA A 87 14.66 4.53 9.41
C ALA A 87 14.05 5.21 10.64
N ASP A 88 13.22 6.23 10.43
CA ASP A 88 12.48 6.89 11.51
C ASP A 88 11.26 6.08 11.95
N MET A 89 11.51 5.06 12.77
CA MET A 89 10.46 4.15 13.26
C MET A 89 9.46 4.82 14.21
N VAL A 90 9.81 5.98 14.81
CA VAL A 90 8.86 6.72 15.65
C VAL A 90 7.80 7.37 14.77
N PHE A 91 8.24 8.02 13.67
CA PHE A 91 7.33 8.56 12.68
C PHE A 91 6.40 7.49 12.10
N ALA A 92 6.95 6.34 11.68
CA ALA A 92 6.16 5.28 11.06
C ALA A 92 5.08 4.70 12.00
N LYS A 93 5.38 4.53 13.29
CA LYS A 93 4.38 4.06 14.27
C LYS A 93 3.25 5.05 14.46
N THR A 94 3.56 6.34 14.52
CA THR A 94 2.54 7.39 14.59
C THR A 94 1.71 7.45 13.30
N PHE A 95 2.33 7.22 12.14
CA PHE A 95 1.67 7.19 10.85
C PHE A 95 0.58 6.10 10.77
N PHE A 96 0.86 4.89 11.26
CA PHE A 96 -0.12 3.78 11.24
C PHE A 96 -1.07 3.74 12.45
N GLU A 97 -0.78 4.46 13.54
CA GLU A 97 -1.53 4.38 14.81
C GLU A 97 -3.06 4.43 14.65
N PRO A 98 -3.67 5.30 13.81
CA PRO A 98 -5.12 5.34 13.66
C PRO A 98 -5.69 4.04 13.05
N LEU A 99 -5.02 3.50 12.02
CA LEU A 99 -5.47 2.30 11.33
C LEU A 99 -5.21 1.06 12.18
N HIS A 100 -4.04 1.02 12.84
CA HIS A 100 -3.69 0.01 13.84
C HIS A 100 -4.74 -0.06 14.96
N THR A 101 -5.13 1.09 15.51
CA THR A 101 -6.15 1.18 16.56
C THR A 101 -7.48 0.59 16.11
N ASN A 102 -7.91 0.88 14.89
CA ASN A 102 -9.16 0.34 14.34
C ASN A 102 -9.07 -1.17 14.12
N PHE A 103 -7.92 -1.68 13.65
CA PHE A 103 -7.70 -3.13 13.53
C PHE A 103 -7.78 -3.81 14.89
N GLN A 104 -7.07 -3.31 15.90
CA GLN A 104 -7.06 -3.89 17.25
C GLN A 104 -8.46 -3.87 17.90
N ALA A 105 -9.23 -2.80 17.69
CA ALA A 105 -10.61 -2.71 18.15
C ALA A 105 -11.49 -3.78 17.49
N ALA A 106 -11.39 -3.93 16.16
CA ALA A 106 -12.11 -4.96 15.42
C ALA A 106 -11.72 -6.38 15.85
N LEU A 107 -10.42 -6.63 16.04
CA LEU A 107 -9.89 -7.91 16.53
C LEU A 107 -10.47 -8.27 17.89
N LYS A 108 -10.51 -7.33 18.83
CA LYS A 108 -11.07 -7.52 20.18
C LYS A 108 -12.57 -7.85 20.15
N GLU A 109 -13.29 -7.31 19.17
CA GLU A 109 -14.71 -7.57 18.96
C GLU A 109 -14.99 -8.83 18.12
N GLY A 110 -13.96 -9.50 17.61
CA GLY A 110 -14.10 -10.67 16.73
C GLY A 110 -14.59 -10.32 15.31
N LYS A 111 -14.45 -9.06 14.90
CA LYS A 111 -14.90 -8.54 13.59
C LYS A 111 -13.90 -8.88 12.50
N VAL A 112 -13.93 -10.14 12.07
CA VAL A 112 -13.01 -10.66 11.04
C VAL A 112 -13.13 -9.92 9.71
N VAL A 113 -14.34 -9.51 9.32
CA VAL A 113 -14.59 -8.79 8.06
C VAL A 113 -13.91 -7.42 8.08
N THR A 114 -14.06 -6.67 9.18
CA THR A 114 -13.37 -5.39 9.38
C THR A 114 -11.85 -5.57 9.38
N CYS A 115 -11.32 -6.59 10.06
CA CYS A 115 -9.89 -6.87 10.10
C CYS A 115 -9.33 -7.18 8.70
N LEU A 116 -10.04 -8.01 7.91
CA LEU A 116 -9.67 -8.34 6.54
C LEU A 116 -9.77 -7.15 5.59
N LEU A 117 -10.76 -6.27 5.76
CA LEU A 117 -10.82 -5.03 4.97
C LEU A 117 -9.63 -4.12 5.25
N ILE A 118 -9.24 -3.95 6.52
CA ILE A 118 -8.10 -3.11 6.89
C ILE A 118 -6.80 -3.70 6.34
N GLN A 119 -6.47 -4.94 6.71
CA GLN A 119 -5.21 -5.56 6.31
C GLN A 119 -5.23 -5.91 4.82
N ALA A 120 -6.08 -6.87 4.45
CA ALA A 120 -5.98 -7.58 3.19
C ALA A 120 -6.55 -6.81 1.98
N LEU A 121 -7.19 -5.65 2.18
CA LEU A 121 -7.66 -4.79 1.09
C LEU A 121 -6.99 -3.40 1.14
N LEU A 122 -7.20 -2.64 2.21
CA LEU A 122 -6.74 -1.25 2.28
C LEU A 122 -5.21 -1.15 2.36
N ILE A 123 -4.58 -1.88 3.29
CA ILE A 123 -3.12 -1.87 3.46
C ILE A 123 -2.44 -2.51 2.24
N GLU A 124 -2.91 -3.67 1.77
CA GLU A 124 -2.32 -4.30 0.57
C GLU A 124 -2.42 -3.41 -0.68
N ALA A 125 -3.58 -2.81 -0.94
CA ALA A 125 -3.73 -1.91 -2.10
C ALA A 125 -2.85 -0.66 -1.96
N PHE A 126 -2.68 -0.14 -0.74
CA PHE A 126 -1.78 0.98 -0.47
C PHE A 126 -0.31 0.59 -0.70
N ALA A 127 0.11 -0.59 -0.25
CA ALA A 127 1.46 -1.11 -0.46
C ALA A 127 1.76 -1.36 -1.94
N ILE A 128 0.87 -2.06 -2.66
CA ILE A 128 1.00 -2.32 -4.10
C ILE A 128 1.15 -1.01 -4.88
N SER A 129 0.30 -0.01 -4.60
CA SER A 129 0.40 1.34 -5.19
C SER A 129 1.76 1.97 -4.93
N ALA A 130 2.17 2.05 -3.66
CA ALA A 130 3.46 2.64 -3.29
C ALA A 130 4.63 1.93 -4.00
N TYR A 131 4.58 0.61 -4.11
CA TYR A 131 5.63 -0.18 -4.74
C TYR A 131 5.69 0.01 -6.26
N HIS A 132 4.53 0.04 -6.95
CA HIS A 132 4.47 0.33 -8.38
C HIS A 132 5.02 1.70 -8.72
N ILE A 133 4.64 2.73 -7.95
CA ILE A 133 5.11 4.10 -8.20
C ILE A 133 6.59 4.26 -7.81
N TYR A 134 7.08 3.52 -6.80
CA TYR A 134 8.48 3.57 -6.40
C TYR A 134 9.44 2.87 -7.37
N ILE A 135 9.07 1.72 -7.95
CA ILE A 135 9.96 0.90 -8.81
C ILE A 135 10.64 1.72 -9.94
N PRO A 136 9.93 2.58 -10.70
CA PRO A 136 10.53 3.38 -11.77
C PRO A 136 11.60 4.38 -11.31
N VAL A 137 11.51 4.85 -10.06
CA VAL A 137 12.36 5.90 -9.50
C VAL A 137 13.33 5.41 -8.41
N ALA A 138 13.23 4.14 -8.03
CA ALA A 138 14.09 3.49 -7.04
C ALA A 138 15.54 3.33 -7.51
N ASP A 139 16.47 3.32 -6.55
CA ASP A 139 17.84 2.92 -6.82
C ASP A 139 17.93 1.43 -7.25
N PRO A 140 18.96 1.00 -7.98
CA PRO A 140 19.02 -0.35 -8.53
C PRO A 140 18.93 -1.48 -7.49
N PHE A 141 19.39 -1.26 -6.26
CA PHE A 141 19.29 -2.25 -5.19
C PHE A 141 17.85 -2.36 -4.70
N ALA A 142 17.22 -1.23 -4.34
CA ALA A 142 15.85 -1.21 -3.83
C ALA A 142 14.86 -1.67 -4.90
N ARG A 143 15.01 -1.25 -6.16
CA ARG A 143 14.16 -1.70 -7.28
C ARG A 143 14.03 -3.22 -7.32
N LYS A 144 15.15 -3.95 -7.26
CA LYS A 144 15.16 -5.41 -7.34
C LYS A 144 14.45 -6.07 -6.16
N ILE A 145 14.55 -5.48 -4.98
CA ILE A 145 13.84 -5.96 -3.78
C ILE A 145 12.34 -5.73 -3.98
N THR A 146 11.93 -4.50 -4.31
CA THR A 146 10.53 -4.12 -4.48
C THR A 146 9.84 -4.91 -5.59
N GLU A 147 10.49 -5.16 -6.74
CA GLU A 147 9.97 -6.02 -7.82
C GLU A 147 9.72 -7.48 -7.37
N GLY A 148 10.49 -7.95 -6.39
CA GLY A 148 10.27 -9.26 -5.77
C GLY A 148 9.05 -9.27 -4.87
N VAL A 149 8.93 -8.23 -4.03
CA VAL A 149 7.84 -8.05 -3.06
C VAL A 149 6.49 -7.89 -3.75
N VAL A 150 6.37 -7.05 -4.79
CA VAL A 150 5.10 -6.82 -5.50
C VAL A 150 4.43 -8.11 -5.98
N LYS A 151 5.21 -9.11 -6.40
CA LYS A 151 4.67 -10.41 -6.83
C LYS A 151 4.05 -11.19 -5.67
N ASP A 152 4.62 -11.05 -4.49
CA ASP A 152 4.16 -11.70 -3.27
C ASP A 152 2.90 -10.96 -2.74
N GLU A 153 2.82 -9.63 -2.83
CA GLU A 153 1.66 -8.85 -2.37
C GLU A 153 0.33 -9.19 -3.05
N TYR A 154 0.35 -9.52 -4.34
CA TYR A 154 -0.85 -10.00 -5.02
C TYR A 154 -1.40 -11.29 -4.38
N THR A 155 -0.55 -12.09 -3.70
CA THR A 155 -1.00 -13.26 -2.95
C THR A 155 -1.76 -12.86 -1.68
N HIS A 156 -1.30 -11.81 -0.98
CA HIS A 156 -1.94 -11.26 0.22
C HIS A 156 -3.32 -10.67 -0.09
N LEU A 157 -3.38 -9.79 -1.09
CA LEU A 157 -4.63 -9.19 -1.57
C LEU A 157 -5.63 -10.29 -1.99
N ASN A 158 -5.16 -11.28 -2.75
CA ASN A 158 -6.01 -12.37 -3.22
C ASN A 158 -6.57 -13.24 -2.07
N TYR A 159 -5.81 -13.49 -1.00
CA TYR A 159 -6.34 -14.24 0.15
C TYR A 159 -7.54 -13.55 0.78
N GLY A 160 -7.43 -12.25 1.10
CA GLY A 160 -8.52 -11.48 1.70
C GLY A 160 -9.73 -11.37 0.77
N GLN A 161 -9.46 -11.12 -0.50
CA GLN A 161 -10.47 -11.07 -1.56
C GLN A 161 -11.28 -12.37 -1.63
N GLU A 162 -10.62 -13.52 -1.72
CA GLU A 162 -11.29 -14.81 -1.85
C GLU A 162 -12.09 -15.19 -0.60
N TRP A 163 -11.57 -14.88 0.59
CA TRP A 163 -12.31 -15.10 1.84
C TRP A 163 -13.58 -14.22 1.89
N LEU A 164 -13.46 -12.93 1.57
CA LEU A 164 -14.58 -11.98 1.59
C LEU A 164 -15.61 -12.30 0.50
N LYS A 165 -15.16 -12.73 -0.68
CA LYS A 165 -16.00 -13.21 -1.79
C LYS A 165 -16.83 -14.42 -1.37
N ALA A 166 -16.20 -15.42 -0.76
CA ALA A 166 -16.88 -16.62 -0.27
C ALA A 166 -17.93 -16.31 0.82
N ASN A 167 -17.78 -15.20 1.53
CA ASN A 167 -18.64 -14.78 2.63
C ASN A 167 -19.42 -13.48 2.33
N PHE A 168 -19.55 -13.09 1.06
CA PHE A 168 -19.94 -11.74 0.67
C PHE A 168 -21.30 -11.30 1.24
N GLU A 169 -22.35 -12.11 1.08
CA GLU A 169 -23.70 -11.76 1.53
C GLU A 169 -23.77 -11.49 3.05
N ALA A 170 -22.98 -12.23 3.84
CA ALA A 170 -22.90 -12.03 5.29
C ALA A 170 -21.97 -10.87 5.68
N SER A 171 -21.03 -10.52 4.82
CA SER A 171 -19.98 -9.52 5.08
C SER A 171 -20.33 -8.12 4.57
N LYS A 172 -21.28 -8.02 3.63
CA LYS A 172 -21.52 -6.80 2.83
C LYS A 172 -21.77 -5.55 3.67
N ASP A 173 -22.65 -5.62 4.66
CA ASP A 173 -23.00 -4.46 5.49
C ASP A 173 -21.82 -4.03 6.38
N GLU A 174 -21.10 -5.00 6.97
CA GLU A 174 -19.91 -4.70 7.77
C GLU A 174 -18.79 -4.11 6.89
N LEU A 175 -18.61 -4.57 5.65
CA LEU A 175 -17.65 -3.99 4.71
C LEU A 175 -17.97 -2.53 4.39
N PHE A 176 -19.24 -2.16 4.25
CA PHE A 176 -19.63 -0.76 4.07
C PHE A 176 -19.27 0.09 5.29
N ASP A 177 -19.58 -0.39 6.49
CA ASP A 177 -19.30 0.33 7.73
C ASP A 177 -17.79 0.45 7.99
N ALA A 178 -17.05 -0.65 7.80
CA ALA A 178 -15.60 -0.68 7.91
C ALA A 178 -14.93 0.24 6.87
N ASN A 179 -15.37 0.22 5.61
CA ASN A 179 -14.86 1.13 4.58
C ASN A 179 -15.09 2.59 4.97
N LYS A 180 -16.31 2.93 5.43
CA LYS A 180 -16.66 4.31 5.79
C LYS A 180 -15.76 4.86 6.90
N THR A 181 -15.33 4.01 7.83
CA THR A 181 -14.45 4.42 8.93
C THR A 181 -12.98 4.44 8.54
N ASN A 182 -12.51 3.50 7.70
CA ASN A 182 -11.08 3.30 7.46
C ASN A 182 -10.54 3.90 6.16
N LEU A 183 -11.35 4.00 5.09
CA LEU A 183 -10.89 4.59 3.83
C LEU A 183 -10.44 6.06 3.96
N PRO A 184 -11.09 6.93 4.77
CA PRO A 184 -10.60 8.28 5.00
C PRO A 184 -9.17 8.32 5.59
N LEU A 185 -8.79 7.31 6.39
CA LEU A 185 -7.45 7.23 6.98
C LEU A 185 -6.39 6.98 5.91
N ILE A 186 -6.67 6.11 4.92
CA ILE A 186 -5.75 5.90 3.80
C ILE A 186 -5.53 7.19 3.00
N ARG A 187 -6.60 7.98 2.80
CA ARG A 187 -6.45 9.29 2.17
C ARG A 187 -5.58 10.23 3.00
N SER A 188 -5.79 10.31 4.32
CA SER A 188 -4.93 11.12 5.19
C SER A 188 -3.48 10.65 5.14
N MET A 189 -3.23 9.34 5.17
CA MET A 189 -1.89 8.76 5.03
C MET A 189 -1.21 9.15 3.69
N LEU A 190 -1.96 9.14 2.58
CA LEU A 190 -1.47 9.59 1.26
C LEU A 190 -1.14 11.08 1.22
N GLU A 191 -1.92 11.92 1.92
CA GLU A 191 -1.62 13.36 2.04
C GLU A 191 -0.42 13.63 2.94
N ASP A 192 -0.30 12.92 4.07
CA ASP A 192 0.77 13.08 5.05
C ASP A 192 2.14 12.68 4.50
N VAL A 193 2.17 11.72 3.57
CA VAL A 193 3.41 11.22 2.95
C VAL A 193 3.81 11.97 1.67
N ALA A 194 2.93 12.82 1.13
CA ALA A 194 3.07 13.40 -0.20
C ALA A 194 4.37 14.22 -0.40
N SER A 195 4.80 14.97 0.62
CA SER A 195 6.03 15.77 0.50
C SER A 195 7.29 14.91 0.41
N ASP A 196 7.36 13.83 1.19
CA ASP A 196 8.50 12.90 1.16
C ASP A 196 8.47 12.05 -0.12
N ALA A 197 7.28 11.61 -0.53
CA ALA A 197 7.07 10.90 -1.78
C ALA A 197 7.54 11.73 -2.98
N ALA A 198 7.23 13.03 -3.03
CA ALA A 198 7.68 13.93 -4.09
C ALA A 198 9.22 14.05 -4.16
N VAL A 199 9.91 14.07 -3.01
CA VAL A 199 11.40 14.04 -2.97
C VAL A 199 11.95 12.74 -3.57
N LEU A 200 11.22 11.64 -3.42
CA LEU A 200 11.53 10.35 -4.04
C LEU A 200 11.08 10.26 -5.51
N HIS A 201 10.52 11.33 -6.07
CA HIS A 201 9.90 11.39 -7.40
C HIS A 201 8.68 10.44 -7.54
N MET A 202 7.92 10.26 -6.46
CA MET A 202 6.66 9.53 -6.44
C MET A 202 5.51 10.54 -6.36
N GLU A 203 4.81 10.76 -7.47
CA GLU A 203 3.72 11.72 -7.54
C GLU A 203 2.50 11.26 -6.74
N LYS A 204 1.89 12.18 -5.98
CA LYS A 204 0.75 11.88 -5.12
C LYS A 204 -0.46 11.41 -5.93
N GLU A 205 -0.70 12.05 -7.06
CA GLU A 205 -1.80 11.72 -7.96
C GLU A 205 -1.68 10.28 -8.47
N ASP A 206 -0.48 9.83 -8.82
CA ASP A 206 -0.21 8.46 -9.27
C ASP A 206 -0.43 7.45 -8.14
N LEU A 207 0.01 7.77 -6.91
CA LEU A 207 -0.24 6.93 -5.73
C LEU A 207 -1.74 6.78 -5.44
N ILE A 208 -2.50 7.87 -5.53
CA ILE A 208 -3.96 7.85 -5.33
C ILE A 208 -4.64 7.05 -6.45
N GLU A 209 -4.24 7.25 -7.70
CA GLU A 209 -4.82 6.56 -8.85
C GLU A 209 -4.60 5.05 -8.75
N ASP A 210 -3.36 4.60 -8.57
CA ASP A 210 -3.04 3.17 -8.52
C ASP A 210 -3.71 2.47 -7.31
N PHE A 211 -3.76 3.16 -6.15
CA PHE A 211 -4.49 2.66 -4.98
C PHE A 211 -5.98 2.48 -5.28
N LEU A 212 -6.63 3.48 -5.87
CA LEU A 212 -8.05 3.42 -6.17
C LEU A 212 -8.36 2.34 -7.20
N ILE A 213 -7.50 2.12 -8.20
CA ILE A 213 -7.65 1.04 -9.18
C ILE A 213 -7.60 -0.31 -8.46
N ALA A 214 -6.52 -0.59 -7.72
CA ALA A 214 -6.34 -1.87 -7.03
C ALA A 214 -7.48 -2.16 -6.03
N TYR A 215 -7.88 -1.15 -5.25
CA TYR A 215 -8.95 -1.30 -4.27
C TYR A 215 -10.32 -1.53 -4.94
N GLN A 216 -10.65 -0.78 -6.00
CA GLN A 216 -11.94 -0.94 -6.71
C GLN A 216 -12.03 -2.27 -7.46
N GLU A 217 -10.94 -2.73 -8.05
CA GLU A 217 -10.86 -4.06 -8.67
C GLU A 217 -11.13 -5.15 -7.64
N ALA A 218 -10.47 -5.09 -6.47
CA ALA A 218 -10.68 -6.05 -5.39
C ALA A 218 -12.14 -6.06 -4.89
N LEU A 219 -12.77 -4.89 -4.72
CA LEU A 219 -14.19 -4.79 -4.36
C LEU A 219 -15.10 -5.41 -5.43
N GLY A 220 -14.79 -5.19 -6.71
CA GLY A 220 -15.52 -5.80 -7.83
C GLY A 220 -15.44 -7.32 -7.80
N GLU A 221 -14.26 -7.87 -7.59
CA GLU A 221 -14.02 -9.31 -7.50
C GLU A 221 -14.69 -9.97 -6.29
N ILE A 222 -14.83 -9.25 -5.17
CA ILE A 222 -15.58 -9.69 -3.99
C ILE A 222 -17.08 -9.81 -4.29
N GLY A 223 -17.62 -8.97 -5.18
CA GLY A 223 -19.03 -8.99 -5.60
C GLY A 223 -19.77 -7.67 -5.50
N PHE A 224 -19.09 -6.56 -5.20
CA PHE A 224 -19.73 -5.24 -5.19
C PHE A 224 -20.10 -4.78 -6.61
N THR A 225 -21.25 -4.13 -6.72
CA THR A 225 -21.64 -3.50 -8.00
C THR A 225 -20.87 -2.21 -8.22
N SER A 226 -20.76 -1.72 -9.47
CA SER A 226 -20.13 -0.42 -9.75
C SER A 226 -20.77 0.74 -8.96
N ARG A 227 -22.07 0.64 -8.66
CA ARG A 227 -22.78 1.62 -7.82
C ARG A 227 -22.34 1.54 -6.36
N ASP A 228 -22.16 0.33 -5.83
CA ASP A 228 -21.66 0.11 -4.47
C ASP A 228 -20.23 0.64 -4.34
N ILE A 229 -19.36 0.30 -5.31
CA ILE A 229 -17.96 0.76 -5.35
C ILE A 229 -17.88 2.28 -5.39
N ALA A 230 -18.63 2.95 -6.26
CA ALA A 230 -18.67 4.41 -6.31
C ALA A 230 -19.10 5.04 -4.97
N ARG A 231 -20.06 4.40 -4.27
CA ARG A 231 -20.50 4.84 -2.94
C ARG A 231 -19.42 4.63 -1.88
N MET A 232 -18.68 3.51 -1.93
CA MET A 232 -17.59 3.22 -1.02
C MET A 232 -16.42 4.17 -1.23
N ALA A 233 -16.00 4.39 -2.49
CA ALA A 233 -14.92 5.32 -2.84
C ALA A 233 -15.23 6.76 -2.43
N ALA A 234 -16.51 7.19 -2.53
CA ALA A 234 -16.92 8.52 -2.06
C ALA A 234 -16.71 8.75 -0.56
N ALA A 235 -16.55 7.70 0.26
CA ALA A 235 -16.20 7.84 1.67
C ALA A 235 -14.82 8.50 1.86
N ALA A 236 -13.89 8.32 0.91
CA ALA A 236 -12.60 9.01 0.94
C ALA A 236 -12.75 10.55 0.91
N LEU A 237 -13.87 11.07 0.41
CA LEU A 237 -14.13 12.52 0.35
C LEU A 237 -14.59 13.12 1.68
N ALA A 238 -14.89 12.30 2.69
CA ALA A 238 -15.45 12.76 3.97
C ALA A 238 -14.41 13.28 4.98
N VAL A 239 -13.21 13.65 4.50
CA VAL A 239 -12.12 14.26 5.28
C VAL A 239 -12.35 15.77 5.42
#